data_AF-A0A2S7VDH3-F1
#
_entry.id   AF-A0A2S7VDH3-F1
#
_cell.length_a   1.000
_cell.length_b   1.000
_cell.length_c   1.000
_cell.angle_alpha   90.00
_cell.angle_beta   90.00
_cell.angle_gamma   90.00
#
_symmetry.space_group_name_H-M   'P 1'
#
loop_
_entity.id
_entity.type
_entity.pdbx_description
1 polymer ?
#
loop_
_entity_poly.entity_id
_entity_poly.type
_entity_poly.pdbx_seq_one_letter_code
_entity_poly.pdbx_strand_id
1 'polypeptide(L)'
;MLPNADVAFDRFHVMKNYCMFMKKVRAKAFKNCSHEEKTILKGTLFLLLKNAIKLNDKQSNRLDDLLESNKTLCIIYMLKEQLQAIWDEPCYKTMVAELEARSRLAKSTRILSLSNIADAPLERKVGIFNYAKYKLTNARVEAENVSIGLLRRRA
;
A
#
# COMPACT_ATOMS: atom_id res chain seq x y z
N MET A 1 31.60 -9.84 1.51
CA MET A 1 30.60 -8.80 1.86
C MET A 1 30.84 -7.61 0.92
N LEU A 2 29.78 -7.00 0.38
CA LEU A 2 29.90 -5.81 -0.48
C LEU A 2 29.71 -4.56 0.41
N PRO A 3 30.79 -3.86 0.82
CA PRO A 3 30.72 -2.78 1.81
C PRO A 3 30.02 -1.51 1.30
N ASN A 4 29.77 -1.41 -0.02
CA ASN A 4 29.19 -0.24 -0.68
C ASN A 4 27.81 -0.54 -1.32
N ALA A 5 27.18 -1.66 -0.97
CA ALA A 5 25.87 -2.00 -1.52
C ALA A 5 24.76 -1.28 -0.74
N ASP A 6 24.12 -0.32 -1.39
CA ASP A 6 22.91 0.30 -0.86
C ASP A 6 21.76 -0.73 -0.78
N VAL A 7 21.20 -0.93 0.41
CA VAL A 7 20.02 -1.79 0.60
C VAL A 7 18.78 -1.07 0.05
N ALA A 8 18.42 -1.36 -1.20
CA ALA A 8 17.19 -0.85 -1.81
C ALA A 8 15.97 -1.59 -1.24
N PHE A 9 15.00 -0.85 -0.71
CA PHE A 9 13.69 -1.41 -0.38
C PHE A 9 12.78 -1.30 -1.57
N ASP A 10 12.48 -2.45 -2.16
CA ASP A 10 11.73 -2.53 -3.39
C ASP A 10 10.26 -2.14 -3.21
N ARG A 11 9.82 -1.19 -4.04
CA ARG A 11 8.45 -0.65 -4.11
C ARG A 11 7.41 -1.76 -4.11
N PHE A 12 7.66 -2.85 -4.84
CA PHE A 12 6.71 -3.96 -4.93
C PHE A 12 6.46 -4.62 -3.57
N HIS A 13 7.51 -4.92 -2.80
CA HIS A 13 7.38 -5.54 -1.48
C HIS A 13 6.65 -4.63 -0.49
N VAL A 14 6.97 -3.33 -0.49
CA VAL A 14 6.32 -2.34 0.38
C VAL A 14 4.83 -2.23 0.05
N MET A 15 4.48 -2.08 -1.23
CA MET A 15 3.09 -2.00 -1.68
C MET A 15 2.34 -3.31 -1.47
N LYS A 16 2.97 -4.47 -1.71
CA LYS A 16 2.38 -5.80 -1.48
C LYS A 16 2.00 -5.99 -0.01
N ASN A 17 2.89 -5.65 0.91
CA ASN A 17 2.63 -5.72 2.35
C ASN A 17 1.47 -4.80 2.75
N TYR A 18 1.44 -3.58 2.22
CA TYR A 18 0.35 -2.63 2.45
C TYR A 18 -1.00 -3.16 1.93
N CYS A 19 -1.02 -3.69 0.70
CA CYS A 19 -2.20 -4.32 0.10
C CYS A 19 -2.71 -5.52 0.91
N MET A 20 -1.81 -6.35 1.45
CA MET A 20 -2.19 -7.46 2.33
C MET A 20 -2.82 -6.98 3.64
N PHE A 21 -2.29 -5.90 4.22
CA PHE A 21 -2.88 -5.29 5.40
C PHE A 21 -4.27 -4.71 5.14
N MET A 22 -4.44 -3.96 4.04
CA MET A 22 -5.73 -3.42 3.64
C MET A 22 -6.77 -4.53 3.42
N LYS A 23 -6.37 -5.66 2.81
CA LYS A 23 -7.21 -6.87 2.70
C LYS A 23 -7.68 -7.38 4.08
N LYS A 24 -6.78 -7.45 5.06
CA LYS A 24 -7.10 -7.90 6.43
C LYS A 24 -8.08 -6.94 7.12
N VAL A 25 -7.86 -5.63 7.02
CA VAL A 25 -8.75 -4.65 7.63
C VAL A 25 -10.13 -4.67 6.98
N ARG A 26 -10.21 -4.73 5.65
CA ARG A 26 -11.48 -4.88 4.93
C ARG A 26 -12.23 -6.16 5.34
N ALA A 27 -11.52 -7.28 5.48
CA ALA A 27 -12.13 -8.53 5.93
C ALA A 27 -12.69 -8.42 7.35
N LYS A 28 -11.99 -7.72 8.25
CA LYS A 28 -12.48 -7.43 9.60
C LYS A 28 -13.72 -6.52 9.58
N ALA A 29 -13.69 -5.45 8.79
CA ALA A 29 -14.84 -4.57 8.60
C ALA A 29 -16.05 -5.34 8.07
N PHE A 30 -15.87 -6.17 7.04
CA PHE A 30 -16.93 -7.01 6.46
C PHE A 30 -17.57 -7.96 7.48
N LYS A 31 -16.80 -8.52 8.42
CA LYS A 31 -17.34 -9.40 9.47
C LYS A 31 -18.22 -8.63 10.47
N ASN A 32 -17.88 -7.39 10.77
CA ASN A 32 -18.51 -6.58 11.82
C ASN A 32 -19.65 -5.69 11.31
N CYS A 33 -19.84 -5.59 9.99
CA CYS A 33 -20.85 -4.76 9.36
C CYS A 33 -22.26 -5.40 9.34
N SER A 34 -23.27 -4.55 9.23
CA SER A 34 -24.67 -4.93 9.02
C SER A 34 -24.87 -5.64 7.67
N HIS A 35 -26.06 -6.21 7.44
CA HIS A 35 -26.36 -6.87 6.15
C HIS A 35 -26.29 -5.88 4.98
N GLU A 36 -26.81 -4.67 5.17
CA GLU A 36 -26.79 -3.59 4.17
C GLU A 36 -25.35 -3.15 3.87
N GLU A 37 -24.54 -2.88 4.89
CA GLU A 37 -23.12 -2.50 4.73
C GLU A 37 -22.29 -3.60 4.05
N LYS A 38 -22.62 -4.88 4.29
CA LYS A 38 -21.99 -6.01 3.58
C LYS A 38 -22.26 -5.98 2.09
N THR A 39 -23.44 -5.53 1.65
CA THR A 39 -23.73 -5.39 0.20
C THR A 39 -22.81 -4.36 -0.46
N ILE A 40 -22.56 -3.23 0.22
CA ILE A 40 -21.65 -2.17 -0.23
C ILE A 40 -20.22 -2.68 -0.28
N LEU A 41 -19.76 -3.38 0.76
CA LEU A 41 -18.40 -3.93 0.84
C LEU A 41 -18.13 -5.11 -0.11
N LYS A 42 -19.18 -5.74 -0.65
CA LYS A 42 -19.02 -6.91 -1.53
C LYS A 42 -18.45 -6.48 -2.88
N GLY A 43 -17.37 -7.13 -3.31
CA GLY A 43 -16.73 -6.86 -4.60
C GLY A 43 -15.87 -5.60 -4.68
N THR A 44 -15.72 -4.84 -3.58
CA THR A 44 -14.97 -3.57 -3.61
C THR A 44 -13.46 -3.70 -3.38
N LEU A 45 -12.97 -4.91 -3.09
CA LEU A 45 -11.54 -5.12 -2.84
C LEU A 45 -10.66 -4.63 -4.01
N PHE A 46 -11.07 -4.92 -5.23
CA PHE A 46 -10.32 -4.49 -6.41
C PHE A 46 -10.33 -2.97 -6.59
N LEU A 47 -11.37 -2.26 -6.12
CA LEU A 47 -11.43 -0.80 -6.16
C LEU A 47 -10.37 -0.20 -5.24
N LEU A 48 -10.27 -0.71 -4.01
CA LEU A 48 -9.29 -0.25 -3.01
C LEU A 48 -7.83 -0.50 -3.44
N LEU A 49 -7.58 -1.62 -4.11
CA LEU A 49 -6.22 -2.03 -4.51
C LEU A 49 -5.75 -1.39 -5.82
N LYS A 50 -6.68 -1.01 -6.70
CA LYS A 50 -6.35 -0.39 -7.98
C LYS A 50 -5.82 1.03 -7.76
N ASN A 51 -4.94 1.47 -8.65
CA ASN A 51 -4.45 2.85 -8.63
C ASN A 51 -5.61 3.78 -9.02
N ALA A 52 -5.76 4.91 -8.34
CA ALA A 52 -6.85 5.87 -8.60
C ALA A 52 -6.91 6.27 -10.09
N ILE A 53 -5.76 6.57 -10.70
CA ILE A 53 -5.63 6.94 -12.11
C ILE A 53 -6.12 5.88 -13.12
N LYS A 54 -6.34 4.64 -12.67
CA LYS A 54 -6.80 3.54 -13.54
C LYS A 54 -8.30 3.25 -13.35
N LEU A 55 -8.96 3.88 -12.39
CA LEU A 55 -10.39 3.72 -12.17
C LEU A 55 -11.15 4.43 -13.29
N ASN A 56 -12.26 3.84 -13.73
CA ASN A 56 -13.24 4.55 -14.55
C ASN A 56 -14.26 5.27 -13.65
N ASP A 57 -15.08 6.15 -14.22
CA ASP A 57 -16.02 6.98 -13.46
C ASP A 57 -16.96 6.15 -12.56
N LYS A 58 -17.50 5.04 -13.08
CA LYS A 58 -18.36 4.13 -12.30
C LYS A 58 -17.62 3.49 -11.13
N GLN A 59 -16.34 3.16 -11.32
CA GLN A 59 -15.48 2.59 -10.29
C GLN A 59 -15.07 3.65 -9.25
N SER A 60 -14.86 4.90 -9.68
CA SER A 60 -14.57 6.02 -8.79
C SER A 60 -15.74 6.32 -7.88
N ASN A 61 -16.95 6.52 -8.44
CA ASN A 61 -18.14 6.80 -7.64
C ASN A 61 -18.40 5.69 -6.61
N ARG A 62 -18.27 4.43 -7.03
CA ARG A 62 -18.43 3.29 -6.12
C ARG A 62 -17.34 3.20 -5.05
N LEU A 63 -16.14 3.67 -5.35
CA LEU A 63 -15.08 3.79 -4.35
C LEU A 63 -15.43 4.91 -3.37
N ASP A 64 -15.90 6.06 -3.84
CA ASP A 64 -16.28 7.19 -3.00
C ASP A 64 -17.38 6.80 -2.01
N ASP A 65 -18.46 6.15 -2.48
CA ASP A 65 -19.54 5.61 -1.62
C ASP A 65 -19.00 4.68 -0.51
N LEU A 66 -17.99 3.86 -0.85
CA LEU A 66 -17.35 2.95 0.09
C LEU A 66 -16.49 3.69 1.14
N LEU A 67 -15.76 4.72 0.72
CA LEU A 67 -14.90 5.48 1.63
C LEU A 67 -15.74 6.39 2.54
N GLU A 68 -16.87 6.92 2.05
CA GLU A 68 -17.84 7.67 2.86
C GLU A 68 -18.50 6.80 3.93
N SER A 69 -18.92 5.58 3.55
CA SER A 69 -19.55 4.63 4.49
C SER A 69 -18.55 4.02 5.48
N ASN A 70 -17.25 4.00 5.17
CA ASN A 70 -16.23 3.41 6.03
C ASN A 70 -15.01 4.31 6.24
N LYS A 71 -15.08 5.17 7.26
CA LYS A 71 -14.00 6.09 7.65
C LYS A 71 -12.65 5.41 7.88
N THR A 72 -12.64 4.18 8.40
CA THR A 72 -11.38 3.43 8.62
C THR A 72 -10.74 3.04 7.29
N LEU A 73 -11.53 2.51 6.35
CA LEU A 73 -11.04 2.20 5.01
C LEU A 73 -10.65 3.47 4.24
N CYS A 74 -11.35 4.58 4.42
CA CYS A 74 -10.99 5.89 3.88
C CYS A 74 -9.57 6.30 4.28
N ILE A 75 -9.27 6.30 5.57
CA ILE A 75 -7.94 6.69 6.05
C ILE A 75 -6.86 5.74 5.52
N ILE A 76 -7.11 4.43 5.55
CA ILE A 76 -6.15 3.43 5.04
C ILE A 76 -5.92 3.59 3.53
N TYR A 77 -6.97 3.92 2.78
CA TYR A 77 -6.88 4.17 1.34
C TYR A 77 -6.08 5.45 1.06
N MET A 78 -6.38 6.55 1.75
CA MET A 78 -5.63 7.81 1.60
C MET A 78 -4.13 7.61 1.93
N LEU A 79 -3.83 6.90 3.01
CA LEU A 79 -2.43 6.58 3.37
C LEU A 79 -1.78 5.65 2.32
N LYS A 80 -2.54 4.85 1.55
CA LYS A 80 -2.01 4.07 0.42
C LYS A 80 -1.60 4.99 -0.73
N GLU A 81 -2.45 5.94 -1.09
CA GLU A 81 -2.19 6.87 -2.20
C GLU A 81 -1.00 7.78 -1.88
N GLN A 82 -0.87 8.25 -0.64
CA GLN A 82 0.33 8.99 -0.19
C GLN A 82 1.61 8.17 -0.34
N LEU A 83 1.60 6.89 0.06
CA LEU A 83 2.74 5.99 -0.16
C LEU A 83 3.07 5.78 -1.63
N GLN A 84 2.06 5.80 -2.48
CA GLN A 84 2.24 5.60 -3.90
C GLN A 84 2.91 6.81 -4.54
N ALA A 85 2.54 8.02 -4.13
CA ALA A 85 3.11 9.29 -4.60
C ALA A 85 4.59 9.44 -4.21
N ILE A 86 5.00 8.94 -3.04
CA ILE A 86 6.40 8.95 -2.57
C ILE A 86 7.39 8.35 -3.58
N TRP A 87 6.96 7.40 -4.41
CA TRP A 87 7.84 6.79 -5.41
C TRP A 87 8.14 7.67 -6.62
N ASP A 88 7.33 8.70 -6.81
CA ASP A 88 7.47 9.66 -7.89
C ASP A 88 8.06 11.00 -7.40
N GLU A 89 8.38 11.12 -6.10
CA GLU A 89 8.97 12.31 -5.46
C GLU A 89 10.50 12.37 -5.67
N PRO A 90 11.03 13.38 -6.41
CA PRO A 90 12.45 13.48 -6.69
C PRO A 90 13.29 14.03 -5.53
N CYS A 91 12.69 14.72 -4.55
CA CYS A 91 13.40 15.35 -3.44
C CYS A 91 13.39 14.48 -2.19
N TYR A 92 14.58 14.08 -1.71
CA TYR A 92 14.72 13.30 -0.47
C TYR A 92 14.06 13.95 0.74
N LYS A 93 14.24 15.27 0.90
CA LYS A 93 13.69 16.00 2.05
C LYS A 93 12.16 15.98 2.03
N THR A 94 11.56 16.21 0.87
CA THR A 94 10.10 16.15 0.68
C THR A 94 9.59 14.74 0.94
N MET A 95 10.23 13.73 0.36
CA MET A 95 9.89 12.32 0.55
C MET A 95 9.89 11.90 2.03
N VAL A 96 10.91 12.32 2.80
CA VAL A 96 10.98 12.04 4.24
C VAL A 96 9.88 12.79 5.00
N ALA A 97 9.64 14.06 4.67
CA ALA A 97 8.59 14.85 5.32
C ALA A 97 7.18 14.26 5.09
N GLU A 98 6.90 13.77 3.87
CA GLU A 98 5.65 13.09 3.55
C GLU A 98 5.50 11.77 4.31
N LEU A 99 6.56 10.96 4.38
CA LEU A 99 6.57 9.73 5.15
C LEU A 99 6.31 9.99 6.65
N GLU A 100 6.90 11.05 7.21
CA GLU A 100 6.67 11.46 8.60
C GLU A 100 5.25 11.96 8.83
N ALA A 101 4.72 12.79 7.91
CA ALA A 101 3.34 13.27 7.98
C ALA A 101 2.35 12.11 7.95
N ARG A 102 2.60 11.14 7.07
CA ARG A 102 1.84 9.89 6.95
C ARG A 102 1.87 9.07 8.24
N SER A 103 3.04 8.92 8.86
CA SER A 103 3.19 8.25 10.16
C SER A 103 2.42 8.95 11.28
N ARG A 104 2.53 10.29 11.36
CA ARG A 104 1.77 11.09 12.35
C ARG A 104 0.26 10.92 12.18
N LEU A 105 -0.22 10.95 10.94
CA LEU A 105 -1.62 10.73 10.63
C LEU A 105 -2.06 9.30 10.97
N ALA A 106 -1.26 8.28 10.67
CA ALA A 106 -1.56 6.92 11.06
C ALA A 106 -1.66 6.76 12.59
N LYS A 107 -0.79 7.42 13.35
CA LYS A 107 -0.80 7.42 14.82
C LYS A 107 -2.02 8.12 15.41
N SER A 108 -2.51 9.19 14.78
CA SER A 108 -3.72 9.89 15.26
C SER A 108 -4.99 9.05 15.17
N THR A 109 -5.02 8.03 14.29
CA THR A 109 -6.16 7.09 14.19
C THR A 109 -6.30 6.15 15.38
N ARG A 110 -5.27 6.03 16.24
CA ARG A 110 -5.18 5.05 17.34
C ARG A 110 -5.29 3.58 16.89
N ILE A 111 -5.10 3.29 15.60
CA ILE A 111 -5.05 1.93 15.06
C ILE A 111 -3.60 1.45 15.06
N LEU A 112 -3.20 0.66 16.07
CA LEU A 112 -1.81 0.20 16.24
C LEU A 112 -1.25 -0.54 15.01
N SER A 113 -2.08 -1.36 14.35
CA SER A 113 -1.64 -2.06 13.15
C SER A 113 -1.38 -1.12 11.95
N LEU A 114 -2.04 0.05 11.92
CA LEU A 114 -1.86 1.06 10.89
C LEU A 114 -0.59 1.88 11.14
N SER A 115 -0.31 2.26 12.40
CA SER A 115 0.93 2.96 12.75
C SER A 115 2.17 2.14 12.40
N ASN A 116 2.18 0.84 12.71
CA ASN A 116 3.33 -0.02 12.42
C ASN A 116 3.62 -0.10 10.90
N ILE A 117 2.57 -0.16 10.09
CA ILE A 117 2.73 -0.20 8.63
C ILE A 117 3.08 1.15 8.03
N ALA A 118 2.66 2.25 8.64
CA ALA A 118 3.06 3.59 8.24
C ALA A 118 4.51 3.91 8.63
N ASP A 119 5.01 3.33 9.72
CA ASP A 119 6.39 3.52 10.20
C ASP A 119 7.42 2.68 9.43
N ALA A 120 7.05 1.50 8.95
CA ALA A 120 7.98 0.61 8.24
C ALA A 120 8.73 1.27 7.05
N PRO A 121 8.09 2.13 6.23
CA PRO A 121 8.81 2.92 5.22
C PRO A 121 9.80 3.96 5.78
N LEU A 122 9.53 4.56 6.94
CA LEU A 122 10.42 5.56 7.57
C LEU A 122 11.73 4.94 8.02
N GLU A 123 11.67 3.75 8.64
CA GLU A 123 12.86 2.98 9.05
C GLU A 123 13.80 2.68 7.88
N ARG A 124 13.25 2.72 6.67
CA ARG A 124 13.87 2.26 5.43
C ARG A 124 14.02 3.37 4.40
N LYS A 125 13.84 4.63 4.81
CA LYS A 125 13.76 5.82 3.95
C LYS A 125 14.92 5.97 2.95
N VAL A 126 16.14 5.58 3.33
CA VAL A 126 17.31 5.62 2.44
C VAL A 126 17.14 4.65 1.26
N GLY A 127 16.74 3.40 1.53
CA GLY A 127 16.48 2.41 0.49
C GLY A 127 15.30 2.75 -0.40
N ILE A 128 14.29 3.44 0.14
CA ILE A 128 13.14 3.98 -0.59
C ILE A 128 13.57 5.09 -1.55
N PHE A 129 14.38 6.03 -1.07
CA PHE A 129 14.87 7.12 -1.91
C PHE A 129 15.79 6.64 -3.02
N ASN A 130 16.66 5.67 -2.72
CA ASN A 130 17.54 5.08 -3.74
C ASN A 130 16.71 4.43 -4.86
N TYR A 131 15.57 3.80 -4.55
CA TYR A 131 14.62 3.34 -5.57
C TYR A 131 14.08 4.51 -6.41
N ALA A 132 13.63 5.61 -5.80
CA ALA A 132 13.08 6.77 -6.51
C ALA A 132 14.13 7.43 -7.43
N LYS A 133 15.37 7.55 -6.95
CA LYS A 133 16.50 8.13 -7.69
C LYS A 133 16.95 7.28 -8.88
N TYR A 134 17.06 5.95 -8.70
CA TYR A 134 17.61 5.04 -9.71
C TYR A 134 16.54 4.28 -10.51
N LYS A 135 15.26 4.39 -10.15
CA LYS A 135 14.10 3.68 -10.72
C LYS A 135 14.32 2.16 -10.86
N LEU A 136 15.10 1.56 -9.97
CA LEU A 136 15.45 0.14 -10.03
C LEU A 136 14.28 -0.73 -9.60
N THR A 137 13.52 -1.28 -10.55
CA THR A 137 12.35 -2.14 -10.26
C THR A 137 12.79 -3.60 -10.08
N ASN A 138 12.32 -4.29 -9.04
CA ASN A 138 12.50 -5.75 -8.92
C ASN A 138 11.38 -6.55 -9.61
N ALA A 139 10.55 -5.92 -10.44
CA ALA A 139 9.41 -6.59 -11.09
C ALA A 139 9.82 -7.83 -11.90
N ARG A 140 11.00 -7.79 -12.53
CA ARG A 140 11.55 -8.92 -13.30
C ARG A 140 11.93 -10.11 -12.40
N VAL A 141 12.62 -9.85 -11.30
CA VAL A 141 13.03 -10.88 -10.32
C VAL A 141 11.80 -11.54 -9.68
N GLU A 142 10.76 -10.76 -9.39
CA GLU A 142 9.51 -11.30 -8.84
C GLU A 142 8.72 -12.16 -9.84
N ALA A 143 8.71 -11.79 -11.13
CA ALA A 143 8.09 -12.62 -12.17
C ALA A 143 8.79 -13.98 -12.29
N GLU A 144 10.12 -14.00 -12.18
CA GLU A 144 10.92 -15.23 -12.14
C GLU A 144 10.62 -16.05 -10.88
N ASN A 145 10.57 -15.40 -9.69
CA ASN A 145 10.21 -16.07 -8.43
C ASN A 145 8.83 -16.75 -8.47
N VAL A 146 7.83 -16.09 -9.06
CA VAL A 146 6.49 -16.66 -9.25
C VAL A 146 6.53 -17.86 -10.19
N SER A 147 7.28 -17.77 -11.28
CA SER A 147 7.43 -18.85 -12.26
C SER A 147 8.08 -20.08 -11.64
N ILE A 148 9.17 -19.90 -10.90
CA ILE A 148 9.84 -20.97 -10.15
C ILE A 148 8.89 -21.60 -9.11
N GLY A 149 8.14 -20.79 -8.37
CA GLY A 149 7.18 -21.28 -7.38
C GLY A 149 5.98 -22.03 -7.99
N LEU A 150 5.62 -21.76 -9.25
CA LEU A 150 4.60 -22.52 -9.98
C LEU A 150 5.16 -23.85 -10.49
N LEU A 151 6.40 -23.87 -10.97
CA LEU A 151 7.09 -25.09 -11.40
C LEU A 151 7.26 -26.08 -10.24
N ARG A 152 7.69 -25.61 -9.06
CA ARG A 152 7.83 -26.45 -7.85
C ARG A 152 6.53 -27.04 -7.31
N ARG A 153 5.36 -26.52 -7.71
CA ARG A 153 4.04 -27.06 -7.33
C ARG A 153 3.48 -28.08 -8.32
N ARG A 154 4.13 -28.23 -9.48
CA ARG A 154 3.76 -29.19 -10.53
C ARG A 154 4.67 -30.42 -10.57
N ALA A 155 5.78 -30.39 -9.84
CA ALA A 155 6.64 -31.55 -9.55
C ALA A 155 6.19 -32.18 -8.24
#